data_AF-A0A558QSM3-F1
#
_entry.id   AF-A0A558QSM3-F1
#
_cell.length_a   1.000
_cell.length_b   1.000
_cell.length_c   1.000
_cell.angle_alpha   90.00
_cell.angle_beta   90.00
_cell.angle_gamma   90.00
#
_symmetry.space_group_name_H-M   'P 1'
#
loop_
_entity.id
_entity.type
_entity.pdbx_description
1 polymer ?
#
loop_
_entity_poly.entity_id
_entity_poly.type
_entity_poly.pdbx_seq_one_letter_code
_entity_poly.pdbx_strand_id
1 'polypeptide(L)'
;MRDRAADLRRTDGDAFYMRIERLCTTTFRMALDDEIQRAAFDRWIVGRGEAVFMLDSVDEAKLPSMVTTTPLPDALAALKAALGPAISRIRLVVSSRGSEWHDRSEQKPLEMFAARLAAARGDAGSDVTRLALALLDEDRIMRLARSRGADDGLITLLEVSDLIDDARTPLDALHYADHYVAHRGGDDLARSFASRGAVLRASVERRLRDADAEAPRPPADQVAAMRAARRLAFALTVAQTRDIALPSRGSTPRRCSPPGRAASR
;
A
#
# COMPACT_ATOMS: atom_id res chain seq x y z
N MET A 1 -3.87 -2.70 7.21
CA MET A 1 -5.18 -3.37 7.42
C MET A 1 -5.03 -4.86 7.74
N ARG A 2 -4.16 -5.59 7.04
CA ARG A 2 -3.86 -7.01 7.30
C ARG A 2 -3.65 -7.34 8.78
N ASP A 3 -2.70 -6.69 9.43
CA ASP A 3 -2.39 -6.94 10.85
C ASP A 3 -3.58 -6.65 11.75
N ARG A 4 -4.33 -5.58 11.46
CA ARG A 4 -5.55 -5.26 12.22
C ARG A 4 -6.63 -6.33 12.08
N ALA A 5 -6.80 -6.92 10.90
CA ALA A 5 -7.72 -8.05 10.73
C ALA A 5 -7.23 -9.29 11.50
N ALA A 6 -5.92 -9.55 11.53
CA ALA A 6 -5.34 -10.62 12.34
C ALA A 6 -5.55 -10.38 13.84
N ASP A 7 -5.37 -9.15 14.31
CA ASP A 7 -5.62 -8.76 15.70
C ASP A 7 -7.08 -8.97 16.09
N LEU A 8 -8.03 -8.51 15.26
CA LEU A 8 -9.46 -8.69 15.51
C LEU A 8 -9.84 -10.17 15.61
N ARG A 9 -9.27 -11.03 14.77
CA ARG A 9 -9.44 -12.49 14.87
C ARG A 9 -8.90 -13.06 16.17
N ARG A 10 -7.80 -12.53 16.70
CA ARG A 10 -7.23 -12.99 17.98
C ARG A 10 -8.05 -12.54 19.18
N THR A 11 -8.71 -11.39 19.10
CA THR A 11 -9.51 -10.81 20.18
C THR A 11 -11.00 -11.19 20.13
N ASP A 12 -11.35 -12.27 19.43
CA ASP A 12 -12.70 -12.86 19.34
C ASP A 12 -13.68 -12.25 18.31
N GLY A 13 -13.18 -11.59 17.26
CA GLY A 13 -14.00 -11.09 16.15
C GLY A 13 -13.71 -11.79 14.82
N ASP A 14 -14.73 -12.14 14.05
CA ASP A 14 -14.52 -12.59 12.67
C ASP A 14 -14.10 -11.40 11.78
N ALA A 15 -12.87 -11.44 11.27
CA ALA A 15 -12.32 -10.39 10.43
C ALA A 15 -11.52 -10.97 9.26
N PHE A 16 -11.78 -10.43 8.07
CA PHE A 16 -11.23 -10.93 6.81
C PHE A 16 -10.54 -9.80 6.06
N TYR A 17 -9.31 -10.05 5.62
CA TYR A 17 -8.49 -9.13 4.84
C TYR A 17 -8.27 -9.71 3.44
N MET A 18 -8.55 -8.89 2.42
CA MET A 18 -8.33 -9.24 1.02
C MET A 18 -7.80 -8.02 0.28
N ARG A 19 -6.89 -8.26 -0.67
CA ARG A 19 -6.49 -7.25 -1.66
C ARG A 19 -7.50 -7.25 -2.80
N ILE A 20 -7.95 -6.07 -3.22
CA ILE A 20 -8.97 -5.93 -4.28
C ILE A 20 -8.52 -6.60 -5.57
N GLU A 21 -7.26 -6.41 -5.96
CA GLU A 21 -6.65 -7.07 -7.13
C GLU A 21 -6.83 -8.60 -7.16
N ARG A 22 -6.71 -9.27 -5.99
CA ARG A 22 -6.79 -10.73 -5.89
C ARG A 22 -8.22 -11.16 -6.00
N LEU A 23 -9.14 -10.36 -5.45
CA LEU A 23 -10.56 -10.61 -5.56
C LEU A 23 -11.07 -10.47 -7.00
N CYS A 24 -10.44 -9.62 -7.81
CA CYS A 24 -10.73 -9.47 -9.24
C CYS A 24 -10.10 -10.57 -10.12
N THR A 25 -8.95 -11.13 -9.73
CA THR A 25 -8.15 -12.02 -10.60
C THR A 25 -8.22 -13.49 -10.21
N THR A 26 -8.74 -13.81 -9.02
CA THR A 26 -8.79 -15.19 -8.49
C THR A 26 -10.16 -15.50 -7.92
N THR A 27 -10.39 -16.75 -7.51
CA THR A 27 -11.63 -17.11 -6.80
C THR A 27 -11.67 -16.44 -5.43
N PHE A 28 -12.87 -16.18 -4.89
CA PHE A 28 -13.03 -15.59 -3.56
C PHE A 28 -12.19 -16.28 -2.48
N ARG A 29 -12.22 -17.63 -2.46
CA ARG A 29 -11.44 -18.43 -1.51
C ARG A 29 -9.94 -18.22 -1.67
N MET A 30 -9.46 -18.05 -2.90
CA MET A 30 -8.05 -17.76 -3.19
C MET A 30 -7.63 -16.33 -2.85
N ALA A 31 -8.58 -15.39 -2.78
CA ALA A 31 -8.31 -14.01 -2.39
C ALA A 31 -8.07 -13.85 -0.87
N LEU A 32 -8.52 -14.80 -0.06
CA LEU A 32 -8.20 -14.88 1.37
C LEU A 32 -6.69 -15.16 1.56
N ASP A 33 -6.07 -14.35 2.41
CA ASP A 33 -4.61 -14.19 2.50
C ASP A 33 -3.87 -15.47 2.91
N ASP A 34 -4.46 -16.27 3.81
CA ASP A 34 -3.87 -17.48 4.37
C ASP A 34 -4.92 -18.54 4.73
N GLU A 35 -4.48 -19.75 5.10
CA GLU A 35 -5.35 -20.89 5.45
C GLU A 35 -6.13 -20.66 6.76
N ILE A 36 -5.56 -19.93 7.72
CA ILE A 36 -6.21 -19.62 9.00
C ILE A 36 -7.45 -18.77 8.74
N GLN A 37 -7.32 -17.78 7.85
CA GLN A 37 -8.40 -16.91 7.42
C GLN A 37 -9.47 -17.68 6.65
N ARG A 38 -9.09 -18.66 5.80
CA ARG A 38 -10.04 -19.54 5.10
C ARG A 38 -10.84 -20.39 6.05
N ALA A 39 -10.17 -21.04 7.00
CA ALA A 39 -10.84 -21.84 8.02
C ALA A 39 -11.76 -20.99 8.90
N ALA A 40 -11.36 -19.75 9.24
CA ALA A 40 -12.23 -18.81 9.94
C ALA A 40 -13.46 -18.44 9.10
N PHE A 41 -13.28 -18.18 7.80
CA PHE A 41 -14.39 -17.86 6.91
C PHE A 41 -15.40 -19.00 6.82
N ASP A 42 -14.93 -20.25 6.69
CA ASP A 42 -15.81 -21.42 6.60
C ASP A 42 -16.66 -21.62 7.86
N ARG A 43 -16.09 -21.35 9.04
CA ARG A 43 -16.85 -21.36 10.29
C ARG A 43 -17.85 -20.21 10.35
N TRP A 44 -17.39 -19.01 9.99
CA TRP A 44 -18.23 -17.82 10.07
C TRP A 44 -19.40 -17.87 9.09
N ILE A 45 -19.20 -18.33 7.84
CA ILE A 45 -20.21 -18.23 6.77
C ILE A 45 -21.48 -19.04 7.06
N VAL A 46 -21.36 -20.15 7.78
CA VAL A 46 -22.48 -20.98 8.25
C VAL A 46 -23.01 -20.53 9.63
N GLY A 47 -22.27 -19.66 10.31
CA GLY A 47 -22.64 -19.10 11.61
C GLY A 47 -23.61 -17.92 11.52
N ARG A 48 -23.89 -17.32 12.68
CA ARG A 48 -24.78 -16.15 12.83
C ARG A 48 -24.06 -14.87 13.25
N GLY A 49 -22.76 -14.96 13.53
CA GLY A 49 -21.95 -13.83 14.01
C GLY A 49 -21.75 -12.74 12.96
N GLU A 50 -21.50 -11.52 13.41
CA GLU A 50 -21.06 -10.45 12.52
C GLU A 50 -19.60 -10.64 12.11
N ALA A 51 -19.20 -10.09 10.96
CA ALA A 51 -17.80 -9.99 10.58
C ALA A 51 -17.42 -8.64 9.99
N VAL A 52 -16.12 -8.33 10.05
CA VAL A 52 -15.51 -7.18 9.37
C VAL A 52 -14.72 -7.65 8.16
N PHE A 53 -15.06 -7.13 6.99
CA PHE A 53 -14.32 -7.33 5.75
C PHE A 53 -13.49 -6.07 5.46
N MET A 54 -12.18 -6.25 5.27
CA MET A 54 -11.23 -5.21 4.93
C MET A 54 -10.71 -5.45 3.52
N LEU A 55 -11.09 -4.58 2.59
CA LEU A 55 -10.62 -4.60 1.21
C LEU A 55 -9.53 -3.55 1.03
N ASP A 56 -8.35 -4.00 0.64
CA ASP A 56 -7.16 -3.16 0.55
C ASP A 56 -6.81 -2.76 -0.88
N SER A 57 -6.32 -1.53 -1.02
CA SER A 57 -5.64 -0.96 -2.19
C SER A 57 -6.50 -0.89 -3.46
N VAL A 58 -7.58 -0.09 -3.44
CA VAL A 58 -8.35 0.25 -4.67
C VAL A 58 -7.41 0.79 -5.77
N ASP A 59 -6.42 1.60 -5.38
CA ASP A 59 -5.46 2.23 -6.26
C ASP A 59 -4.55 1.23 -6.98
N GLU A 60 -4.03 0.23 -6.27
CA GLU A 60 -3.19 -0.82 -6.88
C GLU A 60 -4.01 -1.72 -7.82
N ALA A 61 -5.33 -1.84 -7.59
CA ALA A 61 -6.20 -2.60 -8.46
C ALA A 61 -6.57 -1.88 -9.77
N LYS A 62 -6.23 -0.59 -9.91
CA LYS A 62 -6.44 0.21 -11.13
C LYS A 62 -5.25 0.19 -12.09
N LEU A 63 -4.18 -0.51 -11.74
CA LEU A 63 -2.96 -0.53 -12.56
C LEU A 63 -3.27 -1.05 -13.97
N PRO A 64 -2.67 -0.47 -15.04
CA PRO A 64 -2.97 -0.86 -16.44
C PRO A 64 -2.70 -2.34 -16.77
N SER A 65 -1.90 -3.01 -15.95
CA SER A 65 -1.63 -4.45 -16.05
C SER A 65 -2.78 -5.33 -15.53
N MET A 66 -3.79 -4.74 -14.92
CA MET A 66 -4.93 -5.47 -14.36
C MET A 66 -5.93 -5.89 -15.43
N VAL A 67 -6.63 -6.98 -15.14
CA VAL A 67 -7.62 -7.59 -16.04
C VAL A 67 -8.86 -6.70 -16.22
N THR A 68 -9.13 -5.81 -15.24
CA THR A 68 -10.35 -5.00 -15.18
C THR A 68 -10.04 -3.51 -15.10
N THR A 69 -10.91 -2.71 -15.72
CA THR A 69 -10.93 -1.25 -15.62
C THR A 69 -11.84 -0.75 -14.50
N THR A 70 -12.57 -1.63 -13.82
CA THR A 70 -13.51 -1.33 -12.73
C THR A 70 -13.29 -2.25 -11.51
N PRO A 71 -12.11 -2.17 -10.86
CA PRO A 71 -11.72 -3.14 -9.83
C PRO A 71 -12.64 -3.17 -8.61
N LEU A 72 -13.05 -1.99 -8.10
CA LEU A 72 -13.91 -1.95 -6.92
C LEU A 72 -15.32 -2.55 -7.20
N PRO A 73 -16.04 -2.17 -8.28
CA PRO A 73 -17.28 -2.84 -8.66
C PRO A 73 -17.17 -4.37 -8.76
N ASP A 74 -16.10 -4.87 -9.39
CA ASP A 74 -15.91 -6.31 -9.58
C ASP A 74 -15.63 -7.02 -8.26
N ALA A 75 -14.79 -6.42 -7.41
CA ALA A 75 -14.53 -6.90 -6.06
C ALA A 75 -15.80 -6.96 -5.20
N LEU A 76 -16.64 -5.92 -5.25
CA LEU A 76 -17.91 -5.89 -4.53
C LEU A 76 -18.90 -6.94 -5.06
N ALA A 77 -18.92 -7.16 -6.38
CA ALA A 77 -19.74 -8.20 -7.00
C ALA A 77 -19.28 -9.61 -6.58
N ALA A 78 -17.98 -9.87 -6.61
CA ALA A 78 -17.39 -11.13 -6.16
C ALA A 78 -17.65 -11.38 -4.66
N LEU A 79 -17.49 -10.36 -3.82
CA LEU A 79 -17.80 -10.42 -2.39
C LEU A 79 -19.28 -10.75 -2.19
N LYS A 80 -20.19 -10.04 -2.86
CA LYS A 80 -21.63 -10.30 -2.77
C LYS A 80 -21.98 -11.73 -3.17
N ALA A 81 -21.42 -12.23 -4.28
CA ALA A 81 -21.66 -13.57 -4.76
C ALA A 81 -21.20 -14.63 -3.74
N ALA A 82 -20.04 -14.42 -3.12
CA ALA A 82 -19.49 -15.33 -2.13
C ALA A 82 -20.26 -15.32 -0.80
N LEU A 83 -20.77 -14.16 -0.37
CA LEU A 83 -21.46 -14.02 0.91
C LEU A 83 -22.93 -14.46 0.85
N GLY A 84 -23.60 -14.27 -0.29
CA GLY A 84 -25.02 -14.61 -0.43
C GLY A 84 -25.87 -13.98 0.69
N PRO A 85 -26.70 -14.75 1.41
CA PRO A 85 -27.52 -14.25 2.52
C PRO A 85 -26.71 -13.67 3.69
N ALA A 86 -25.45 -14.09 3.89
CA ALA A 86 -24.61 -13.61 4.98
C ALA A 86 -24.16 -12.15 4.80
N ILE A 87 -24.46 -11.51 3.67
CA ILE A 87 -24.12 -10.11 3.42
C ILE A 87 -24.74 -9.16 4.45
N SER A 88 -25.89 -9.50 5.05
CA SER A 88 -26.55 -8.67 6.07
C SER A 88 -25.75 -8.53 7.37
N ARG A 89 -24.78 -9.41 7.62
CA ARG A 89 -24.01 -9.44 8.89
C ARG A 89 -22.56 -9.02 8.71
N ILE A 90 -22.25 -8.21 7.69
CA ILE A 90 -20.88 -7.72 7.46
C ILE A 90 -20.71 -6.21 7.64
N ARG A 91 -19.60 -5.81 8.23
CA ARG A 91 -19.10 -4.43 8.15
C ARG A 91 -18.00 -4.42 7.09
N LEU A 92 -18.04 -3.44 6.19
CA LEU A 92 -17.06 -3.31 5.11
C LEU A 92 -16.18 -2.09 5.36
N VAL A 93 -14.87 -2.29 5.29
CA VAL A 93 -13.85 -1.25 5.30
C VAL A 93 -13.08 -1.34 3.99
N VAL A 94 -12.93 -0.24 3.28
CA VAL A 94 -12.18 -0.16 2.02
C VAL A 94 -11.07 0.86 2.17
N SER A 95 -9.84 0.52 1.77
CA SER A 95 -8.72 1.46 1.71
C SER A 95 -8.45 1.92 0.27
N SER A 96 -7.97 3.15 0.14
CA SER A 96 -7.49 3.73 -1.11
C SER A 96 -6.57 4.90 -0.81
N ARG A 97 -5.74 5.29 -1.78
CA ARG A 97 -5.15 6.63 -1.81
C ARG A 97 -6.23 7.68 -2.06
N GLY A 98 -6.09 8.85 -1.42
CA GLY A 98 -7.06 9.94 -1.56
C GLY A 98 -7.22 10.46 -2.99
N SER A 99 -6.13 10.48 -3.77
CA SER A 99 -6.16 10.91 -5.19
C SER A 99 -6.93 9.96 -6.10
N GLU A 100 -7.19 8.74 -5.65
CA GLU A 100 -7.76 7.68 -6.50
C GLU A 100 -9.27 7.52 -6.30
N TRP A 101 -9.86 8.28 -5.39
CA TRP A 101 -11.29 8.27 -5.13
C TRP A 101 -12.02 9.21 -6.12
N HIS A 102 -12.76 8.64 -7.07
CA HIS A 102 -13.56 9.42 -8.01
C HIS A 102 -15.06 9.07 -7.84
N ASP A 103 -15.90 10.11 -7.79
CA ASP A 103 -17.34 10.01 -7.43
C ASP A 103 -18.12 8.96 -8.25
N ARG A 104 -17.82 8.84 -9.55
CA ARG A 104 -18.58 7.96 -10.46
C ARG A 104 -18.11 6.51 -10.46
N SER A 105 -16.81 6.24 -10.35
CA SER A 105 -16.24 4.90 -10.52
C SER A 105 -16.10 4.12 -9.22
N GLU A 106 -15.95 4.78 -8.08
CA GLU A 106 -15.76 4.11 -6.78
C GLU A 106 -16.90 4.39 -5.80
N GLN A 107 -17.24 5.66 -5.62
CA GLN A 107 -18.20 6.07 -4.60
C GLN A 107 -19.59 5.51 -4.86
N LYS A 108 -20.14 5.71 -6.06
CA LYS A 108 -21.49 5.23 -6.39
C LYS A 108 -21.65 3.71 -6.22
N PRO A 109 -20.72 2.85 -6.70
CA PRO A 109 -20.75 1.42 -6.41
C PRO A 109 -20.74 1.09 -4.90
N LEU A 110 -19.94 1.82 -4.11
CA LEU A 110 -19.86 1.60 -2.67
C LEU A 110 -21.15 2.01 -1.96
N GLU A 111 -21.75 3.15 -2.33
CA GLU A 111 -23.05 3.61 -1.83
C GLU A 111 -24.17 2.63 -2.18
N MET A 112 -24.20 2.12 -3.42
CA MET A 112 -25.15 1.09 -3.85
C MET A 112 -24.97 -0.21 -3.06
N PHE A 113 -23.72 -0.59 -2.78
CA PHE A 113 -23.42 -1.75 -1.95
C PHE A 113 -23.88 -1.53 -0.50
N ALA A 114 -23.63 -0.36 0.08
CA ALA A 114 -24.07 0.02 1.41
C ALA A 114 -25.61 0.04 1.53
N ALA A 115 -26.31 0.59 0.54
CA ALA A 115 -27.77 0.54 0.44
C ALA A 115 -28.29 -0.91 0.48
N ARG A 116 -27.60 -1.82 -0.21
CA ARG A 116 -27.95 -3.22 -0.19
C ARG A 116 -27.67 -3.90 1.15
N LEU A 117 -26.58 -3.52 1.84
CA LEU A 117 -26.30 -3.98 3.20
C LEU A 117 -27.40 -3.56 4.16
N ALA A 118 -27.76 -2.28 4.14
CA ALA A 118 -28.83 -1.72 4.98
C ALA A 118 -30.17 -2.42 4.71
N ALA A 119 -30.55 -2.57 3.44
CA ALA A 119 -31.77 -3.28 3.07
C ALA A 119 -31.78 -4.74 3.54
N ALA A 120 -30.63 -5.43 3.48
CA ALA A 120 -30.52 -6.81 3.96
C ALA A 120 -30.60 -6.94 5.49
N ARG A 121 -30.35 -5.85 6.22
CA ARG A 121 -30.53 -5.74 7.69
C ARG A 121 -31.92 -5.28 8.11
N GLY A 122 -32.66 -4.65 7.20
CA GLY A 122 -33.88 -3.91 7.55
C GLY A 122 -33.59 -2.51 8.12
N ASP A 123 -32.39 -1.97 7.89
CA ASP A 123 -32.01 -0.63 8.35
C ASP A 123 -32.56 0.44 7.39
N ALA A 124 -33.00 1.57 7.96
CA ALA A 124 -33.57 2.69 7.19
C ALA A 124 -32.52 3.57 6.50
N GLY A 125 -31.22 3.35 6.74
CA GLY A 125 -30.14 4.21 6.24
C GLY A 125 -28.93 3.42 5.77
N SER A 126 -28.29 3.91 4.71
CA SER A 126 -27.03 3.41 4.20
C SER A 126 -26.00 4.53 4.23
N ASP A 127 -25.27 4.65 5.33
CA ASP A 127 -24.22 5.65 5.42
C ASP A 127 -22.85 5.06 5.08
N VAL A 128 -22.13 5.75 4.21
CA VAL A 128 -20.75 5.45 3.85
C VAL A 128 -19.89 6.50 4.53
N THR A 129 -19.35 6.14 5.70
CA THR A 129 -18.43 7.03 6.41
C THR A 129 -17.07 7.07 5.72
N ARG A 130 -16.62 8.27 5.36
CA ARG A 130 -15.29 8.49 4.79
C ARG A 130 -14.37 9.05 5.85
N LEU A 131 -13.20 8.43 5.96
CA LEU A 131 -12.17 8.82 6.91
C LEU A 131 -10.87 9.06 6.15
N ALA A 132 -10.27 10.22 6.35
CA ALA A 132 -8.92 10.51 5.89
C ALA A 132 -7.95 10.33 7.06
N LEU A 133 -6.82 9.66 6.82
CA LEU A 133 -5.75 9.60 7.80
C LEU A 133 -5.06 10.95 7.86
N ALA A 134 -5.13 11.60 9.02
CA ALA A 134 -4.46 12.87 9.24
C ALA A 134 -2.93 12.69 9.20
N LEU A 135 -2.24 13.75 8.80
CA LEU A 135 -0.80 13.87 8.98
C LEU A 135 -0.42 13.70 10.46
N LEU A 136 0.79 13.20 10.68
CA LEU A 136 1.35 13.06 12.01
C LEU A 136 1.69 14.45 12.58
N ASP A 137 1.44 14.57 13.88
CA ASP A 137 2.02 15.59 14.74
C ASP A 137 3.37 15.09 15.30
N GLU A 138 4.15 15.97 15.92
CA GLU A 138 5.47 15.64 16.48
C GLU A 138 5.41 14.50 17.49
N ASP A 139 4.40 14.48 18.36
CA ASP A 139 4.17 13.42 19.33
C ASP A 139 4.00 12.05 18.66
N ARG A 140 3.27 11.97 17.55
CA ARG A 140 3.09 10.74 16.77
C ARG A 140 4.35 10.36 16.01
N ILE A 141 5.08 11.33 15.46
CA ILE A 141 6.38 11.10 14.82
C ILE A 141 7.32 10.46 15.85
N MET A 142 7.41 11.02 17.05
CA MET A 142 8.28 10.50 18.11
C MET A 142 7.84 9.12 18.58
N ARG A 143 6.53 8.87 18.74
CA ARG A 143 6.04 7.52 19.07
C ARG A 143 6.45 6.46 18.04
N LEU A 144 6.34 6.78 16.75
CA LEU A 144 6.79 5.88 15.69
C LEU A 144 8.31 5.72 15.70
N ALA A 145 9.06 6.81 15.86
CA ALA A 145 10.51 6.79 15.84
C ALA A 145 11.10 6.00 17.03
N ARG A 146 10.50 6.09 18.23
CA ARG A 146 10.88 5.27 19.40
C ARG A 146 10.69 3.79 19.16
N SER A 147 9.67 3.38 18.38
CA SER A 147 9.50 1.97 18.00
C SER A 147 10.65 1.42 17.15
N ARG A 148 11.47 2.30 16.55
CA ARG A 148 12.69 1.98 15.82
C ARG A 148 13.98 2.23 16.62
N GLY A 149 13.85 2.62 17.90
CA GLY A 149 14.98 2.87 18.79
C GLY A 149 15.57 4.28 18.70
N ALA A 150 14.93 5.22 17.98
CA ALA A 150 15.32 6.63 18.00
C ALA A 150 14.93 7.29 19.34
N ASP A 151 15.70 8.30 19.71
CA ASP A 151 15.48 9.15 20.88
C ASP A 151 15.05 10.56 20.44
N ASP A 152 14.84 11.46 21.41
CA ASP A 152 14.31 12.80 21.18
C ASP A 152 15.25 13.68 20.34
N GLY A 153 16.54 13.30 20.22
CA GLY A 153 17.50 13.98 19.36
C GLY A 153 17.12 13.95 17.87
N LEU A 154 16.27 13.00 17.45
CA LEU A 154 15.73 12.99 16.09
C LEU A 154 14.85 14.23 15.82
N ILE A 155 13.95 14.59 16.74
CA ILE A 155 13.04 15.72 16.54
C ILE A 155 13.83 17.01 16.44
N THR A 156 14.76 17.23 17.37
CA THR A 156 15.68 18.38 17.31
C THR A 156 16.44 18.43 15.98
N LEU A 157 16.93 17.28 15.50
CA LEU A 157 17.65 17.23 14.24
C LEU A 157 16.76 17.56 13.04
N LEU A 158 15.51 17.09 13.02
CA LEU A 158 14.55 17.40 11.96
C LEU A 158 14.19 18.89 11.96
N GLU A 159 14.02 19.51 13.13
CA GLU A 159 13.72 20.93 13.26
C GLU A 159 14.89 21.79 12.75
N VAL A 160 16.11 21.56 13.24
CA VAL A 160 17.28 22.37 12.81
C VAL A 160 17.63 22.18 11.34
N SER A 161 17.18 21.07 10.73
CA SER A 161 17.40 20.77 9.32
C SER A 161 16.21 21.14 8.41
N ASP A 162 15.14 21.72 8.97
CA ASP A 162 13.90 22.06 8.25
C ASP A 162 13.25 20.85 7.52
N LEU A 163 13.25 19.69 8.18
CA LEU A 163 12.73 18.42 7.65
C LEU A 163 11.51 17.89 8.41
N ILE A 164 11.02 18.63 9.41
CA ILE A 164 9.92 18.15 10.26
C ILE A 164 8.63 17.94 9.45
N ASP A 165 8.35 18.81 8.47
CA ASP A 165 7.18 18.69 7.59
C ASP A 165 7.28 17.50 6.63
N ASP A 166 8.49 17.09 6.25
CA ASP A 166 8.71 15.89 5.45
C ASP A 166 8.45 14.61 6.24
N ALA A 167 8.54 14.63 7.57
CA ALA A 167 8.33 13.46 8.44
C ALA A 167 6.85 13.23 8.81
N ARG A 168 5.92 14.02 8.26
CA ARG A 168 4.51 14.01 8.67
C ARG A 168 3.69 12.84 8.16
N THR A 169 4.25 11.96 7.34
CA THR A 169 3.62 10.68 6.99
C THR A 169 4.26 9.53 7.77
N PRO A 170 3.51 8.46 8.12
CA PRO A 170 4.10 7.32 8.81
C PRO A 170 5.29 6.69 8.09
N LEU A 171 5.28 6.66 6.75
CA LEU A 171 6.38 6.09 5.98
C LEU A 171 7.64 6.96 6.08
N ASP A 172 7.50 8.28 5.92
CA ASP A 172 8.62 9.20 5.99
C ASP A 172 9.20 9.27 7.42
N ALA A 173 8.34 9.34 8.45
CA ALA A 173 8.77 9.29 9.86
C ALA A 173 9.64 8.07 10.16
N LEU A 174 9.24 6.88 9.67
CA LEU A 174 10.01 5.66 9.82
C LEU A 174 11.33 5.71 9.04
N HIS A 175 11.36 6.30 7.85
CA HIS A 175 12.62 6.46 7.09
C HIS A 175 13.61 7.37 7.81
N TYR A 176 13.15 8.50 8.35
CA TYR A 176 14.00 9.39 9.13
C TYR A 176 14.49 8.73 10.42
N ALA A 177 13.63 7.97 11.12
CA ALA A 177 14.02 7.23 12.31
C ALA A 177 15.08 6.16 12.02
N ASP A 178 14.88 5.35 10.96
CA ASP A 178 15.85 4.33 10.56
C ASP A 178 17.19 4.96 10.18
N HIS A 179 17.16 6.08 9.46
CA HIS A 179 18.36 6.80 9.04
C HIS A 179 19.10 7.42 10.25
N TYR A 180 18.37 8.01 11.19
CA TYR A 180 18.91 8.53 12.44
C TYR A 180 19.60 7.44 13.26
N VAL A 181 18.91 6.32 13.50
CA VAL A 181 19.46 5.22 14.31
C VAL A 181 20.72 4.62 13.67
N ALA A 182 20.81 4.60 12.34
CA ALA A 182 21.98 4.11 11.63
C ALA A 182 23.21 5.02 11.72
N HIS A 183 23.03 6.34 11.95
CA HIS A 183 24.12 7.33 11.93
C HIS A 183 24.32 8.04 13.27
N ARG A 184 23.45 7.80 14.26
CA ARG A 184 23.59 8.43 15.58
C ARG A 184 24.91 8.01 16.24
N GLY A 185 25.64 8.99 16.77
CA GLY A 185 26.98 8.80 17.31
C GLY A 185 28.11 8.89 16.28
N GLY A 186 27.80 9.06 14.99
CA GLY A 186 28.77 9.39 13.95
C GLY A 186 28.95 10.90 13.74
N ASP A 187 30.12 11.31 13.28
CA ASP A 187 30.47 12.72 13.03
C ASP A 187 29.70 13.35 11.85
N ASP A 188 29.03 12.53 11.03
CA ASP A 188 28.34 12.97 9.81
C ASP A 188 26.82 13.10 9.96
N LEU A 189 26.27 12.83 11.14
CA LEU A 189 24.81 12.77 11.36
C LEU A 189 24.10 14.03 10.83
N ALA A 190 24.55 15.22 11.24
CA ALA A 190 23.96 16.49 10.79
C ALA A 190 24.06 16.67 9.26
N ARG A 191 25.18 16.27 8.66
CA ARG A 191 25.38 16.33 7.20
C ARG A 191 24.45 15.36 6.48
N SER A 192 24.21 14.19 7.06
CA SER A 192 23.32 13.18 6.50
C SER A 192 21.85 13.63 6.48
N PHE A 193 21.49 14.58 7.34
CA PHE A 193 20.18 15.25 7.40
C PHE A 193 20.15 16.61 6.68
N ALA A 194 21.19 16.99 5.91
CA ALA A 194 21.24 18.28 5.23
C ALA A 194 20.11 18.52 4.22
N SER A 195 19.43 17.46 3.77
CA SER A 195 18.22 17.54 2.95
C SER A 195 17.47 16.21 2.94
N ARG A 196 16.17 16.25 2.63
CA ARG A 196 15.38 15.05 2.32
C ARG A 196 16.05 14.16 1.27
N GLY A 197 16.62 14.77 0.24
CA GLY A 197 17.31 14.04 -0.83
C GLY A 197 18.52 13.25 -0.35
N ALA A 198 19.24 13.76 0.65
CA ALA A 198 20.37 13.06 1.27
C ALA A 198 19.89 11.83 2.05
N VAL A 199 18.85 11.98 2.88
CA VAL A 199 18.25 10.88 3.65
C VAL A 199 17.69 9.79 2.73
N LEU A 200 16.95 10.17 1.69
CA LEU A 200 16.40 9.22 0.72
C LEU A 200 17.50 8.48 -0.04
N ARG A 201 18.58 9.17 -0.44
CA ARG A 201 19.72 8.53 -1.10
C ARG A 201 20.37 7.49 -0.20
N ALA A 202 20.64 7.84 1.05
CA ALA A 202 21.23 6.91 2.01
C ALA A 202 20.34 5.68 2.23
N SER A 203 19.01 5.88 2.30
CA SER A 203 18.02 4.79 2.39
C SER A 203 18.07 3.85 1.18
N VAL A 204 18.15 4.39 -0.05
CA VAL A 204 18.29 3.58 -1.27
C VAL A 204 19.62 2.82 -1.27
N GLU A 205 20.72 3.48 -0.93
CA GLU A 205 22.05 2.86 -0.88
C GLU A 205 22.12 1.71 0.14
N ARG A 206 21.46 1.87 1.28
CA ARG A 206 21.36 0.81 2.30
C ARG A 206 20.52 -0.36 1.80
N ARG A 207 19.33 -0.11 1.25
CA ARG A 207 18.46 -1.17 0.72
C ARG A 207 19.12 -1.98 -0.40
N LEU A 208 19.91 -1.33 -1.26
CA LEU A 208 20.67 -2.03 -2.29
C LEU A 208 21.74 -2.96 -1.70
N ARG A 209 22.38 -2.57 -0.59
CA ARG A 209 23.34 -3.42 0.13
C ARG A 209 22.67 -4.58 0.85
N ASP A 210 21.56 -4.32 1.55
CA ASP A 210 20.85 -5.34 2.34
C ASP A 210 20.24 -6.42 1.42
N ALA A 211 19.73 -6.05 0.25
CA ALA A 211 19.17 -6.98 -0.74
C ALA A 211 20.20 -8.00 -1.28
N ASP A 212 21.49 -7.65 -1.29
CA ASP A 212 22.57 -8.55 -1.69
C ASP A 212 22.94 -9.55 -0.58
N ALA A 213 22.65 -9.25 0.69
CA ALA A 213 22.99 -10.13 1.81
C ALA A 213 22.09 -11.38 1.90
N GLU A 214 20.86 -11.28 1.41
CA GLU A 214 19.87 -12.38 1.42
C GLU A 214 19.83 -13.20 0.13
N ALA A 215 20.53 -12.77 -0.92
CA ALA A 215 20.48 -13.41 -2.24
C ALA A 215 21.54 -14.53 -2.39
N PRO A 216 21.20 -15.71 -2.96
CA PRO A 216 22.19 -16.74 -3.34
C PRO A 216 23.10 -16.32 -4.51
N ARG A 217 23.06 -15.05 -4.92
CA ARG A 217 23.74 -14.52 -6.11
C ARG A 217 24.97 -13.72 -5.67
N PRO A 218 25.99 -13.59 -6.54
CA PRO A 218 27.08 -12.68 -6.26
C PRO A 218 26.51 -11.27 -6.02
N PRO A 219 27.04 -10.53 -5.02
CA PRO A 219 26.55 -9.21 -4.68
C PRO A 219 26.53 -8.33 -5.93
N ALA A 220 25.43 -7.63 -6.15
CA ALA A 220 25.33 -6.70 -7.26
C ALA A 220 26.42 -5.63 -7.13
N ASP A 221 27.05 -5.25 -8.25
CA ASP A 221 27.90 -4.06 -8.26
C ASP A 221 27.05 -2.86 -7.83
N GLN A 222 27.32 -2.34 -6.62
CA GLN A 222 26.55 -1.27 -6.00
C GLN A 222 26.48 -0.02 -6.89
N VAL A 223 27.55 0.27 -7.64
CA VAL A 223 27.60 1.40 -8.57
C VAL A 223 26.67 1.14 -9.75
N ALA A 224 26.68 -0.07 -10.30
CA ALA A 224 25.76 -0.46 -11.37
C ALA A 224 24.30 -0.47 -10.89
N ALA A 225 24.02 -0.97 -9.68
CA ALA A 225 22.69 -1.02 -9.09
C ALA A 225 22.13 0.39 -8.87
N MET A 226 22.94 1.30 -8.32
CA MET A 226 22.56 2.71 -8.16
C MET A 226 22.32 3.39 -9.51
N ARG A 227 23.17 3.13 -10.50
CA ARG A 227 22.98 3.65 -11.86
C ARG A 227 21.68 3.15 -12.48
N ALA A 228 21.34 1.87 -12.29
CA ALA A 228 20.10 1.29 -12.76
C ALA A 228 18.89 1.92 -12.06
N ALA A 229 18.93 2.07 -10.73
CA ALA A 229 17.88 2.72 -9.95
C ALA A 229 17.63 4.17 -10.41
N ARG A 230 18.70 4.95 -10.67
CA ARG A 230 18.58 6.31 -11.21
C ARG A 230 17.97 6.35 -12.60
N ARG A 231 18.39 5.45 -13.50
CA ARG A 231 17.82 5.37 -14.87
C ARG A 231 16.35 5.01 -14.84
N LEU A 232 15.97 4.07 -13.98
CA LEU A 232 14.59 3.67 -13.77
C LEU A 232 13.77 4.84 -13.22
N ALA A 233 14.24 5.52 -12.18
CA ALA A 233 13.56 6.70 -11.63
C ALA A 233 13.38 7.79 -12.70
N PHE A 234 14.42 8.10 -13.48
CA PHE A 234 14.33 9.04 -14.59
C PHE A 234 13.28 8.63 -15.63
N ALA A 235 13.29 7.36 -16.06
CA ALA A 235 12.32 6.85 -17.02
C ALA A 235 10.89 6.96 -16.51
N LEU A 236 10.64 6.61 -15.24
CA LEU A 236 9.34 6.72 -14.58
C LEU A 236 8.86 8.18 -14.51
N THR A 237 9.75 9.10 -14.11
CA THR A 237 9.43 10.54 -14.05
C THR A 237 9.10 11.11 -15.43
N VAL A 238 9.92 10.83 -16.45
CA VAL A 238 9.70 11.34 -17.81
C VAL A 238 8.45 10.75 -18.44
N ALA A 239 8.20 9.46 -18.23
CA ALA A 239 6.99 8.79 -18.70
C ALA A 239 5.74 9.13 -17.85
N GLN A 240 5.91 9.91 -16.77
CA GLN A 240 4.86 10.24 -15.80
C GLN A 240 4.10 9.01 -15.29
N THR A 241 4.81 7.88 -15.18
CA THR A 241 4.27 6.62 -14.68
C THR A 241 4.97 6.25 -13.39
N ARG A 242 4.25 5.58 -12.50
CA ARG A 242 4.79 5.03 -11.25
C ARG A 242 4.92 3.51 -11.30
N ASP A 243 4.60 2.93 -12.46
CA ASP A 243 4.42 1.49 -12.61
C ASP A 243 5.58 0.86 -13.34
N ILE A 244 6.00 -0.30 -12.85
CA ILE A 244 7.08 -1.08 -13.45
C ILE A 244 6.52 -2.44 -13.81
N ALA A 245 6.35 -2.68 -15.12
CA ALA A 245 6.08 -4.02 -15.62
C ALA A 245 7.41 -4.76 -15.78
N LEU A 246 7.63 -5.78 -14.97
CA LEU A 246 8.75 -6.70 -15.21
C LEU A 246 8.41 -7.56 -16.44
N PRO A 247 9.35 -7.74 -17.39
CA PRO A 247 9.13 -8.66 -18.49
C PRO A 247 8.87 -10.06 -17.89
N SER A 248 7.69 -10.60 -18.18
CA SER A 248 7.37 -11.98 -17.85
C SER A 248 8.43 -12.87 -18.50
N ARG A 249 8.95 -13.86 -17.77
CA ARG A 249 9.89 -14.85 -18.30
C ARG A 249 9.26 -15.52 -19.52
N GLY A 250 9.56 -15.03 -20.73
CA GLY A 250 8.95 -15.47 -21.99
C GLY A 250 8.49 -14.36 -22.93
N SER A 251 8.38 -13.09 -22.50
CA SER A 251 8.14 -11.98 -23.43
C SER A 251 9.46 -11.39 -23.93
N THR A 252 9.68 -11.45 -25.25
CA THR A 252 10.78 -10.75 -25.91
C THR A 252 10.66 -9.25 -25.61
N PRO A 253 11.73 -8.58 -25.16
CA PRO A 253 11.67 -7.15 -24.87
C PRO A 253 11.34 -6.38 -26.16
N ARG A 254 10.20 -5.69 -26.16
CA ARG A 254 9.90 -4.71 -27.21
C ARG A 254 10.95 -3.61 -27.11
N ARG A 255 11.85 -3.55 -28.10
CA ARG A 255 12.77 -2.41 -28.25
C ARG A 255 11.93 -1.15 -28.36
N CYS A 256 12.19 -0.16 -27.51
CA CYS A 256 11.75 1.21 -27.76
C CYS A 256 12.40 1.67 -29.07
N SER A 257 11.62 1.82 -30.13
CA SER A 257 12.08 2.47 -31.35
C SER A 257 12.24 3.97 -31.08
N PRO A 258 13.33 4.60 -31.53
CA PRO A 258 13.50 6.04 -31.40
C PRO A 258 12.42 6.78 -32.22
N PRO A 259 12.02 8.00 -31.81
CA PRO A 259 11.03 8.79 -32.52
C PRO A 259 11.53 9.09 -33.94
N GLY A 260 10.69 8.76 -34.92
CA GLY A 260 11.02 8.84 -36.35
C GLY A 260 11.39 10.26 -36.76
N ARG A 261 12.46 10.36 -37.55
CA ARG A 261 12.79 11.57 -38.33
C ARG A 261 11.61 11.89 -39.25
N ALA A 262 11.06 13.09 -39.12
CA ALA A 262 10.12 13.63 -40.09
C ALA A 262 10.79 13.65 -41.48
N ALA A 263 10.14 12.99 -42.44
CA ALA A 263 10.51 13.12 -43.85
C ALA A 263 10.05 14.50 -44.34
N SER A 264 11.02 15.36 -44.64
CA SER A 264 10.83 16.58 -45.42
C SER A 264 10.39 16.22 -46.84
N ARG A 265 9.30 16.83 -47.30
CA ARG A 265 8.97 16.98 -48.73
C ARG A 265 9.74 18.16 -49.30
#